data_AF-A0A939X270-F1
#
_entry.id   AF-A0A939X270-F1
#
_cell.length_a   1.000
_cell.length_b   1.000
_cell.length_c   1.000
_cell.angle_alpha   90.00
_cell.angle_beta   90.00
_cell.angle_gamma   90.00
#
_symmetry.space_group_name_H-M   'P 1'
#
loop_
_entity.id
_entity.type
_entity.pdbx_description
1 polymer ?
#
loop_
_entity_poly.entity_id
_entity_poly.type
_entity_poly.pdbx_seq_one_letter_code
_entity_poly.pdbx_strand_id
1 'polypeptide(L)' 'GTKVVLEGADVNATKKEQITGDEFFAVQIAAKDSVVQIAGKKLLADGKEIKTEKALNSEIG' A
#
# COMPACT_ATOMS: atom_id res chain seq x y z
N GLY A 1 -8.73 -12.40 -6.26
CA GLY A 1 -8.29 -11.41 -5.25
C GLY A 1 -8.13 -10.06 -5.91
N THR A 2 -8.49 -8.98 -5.21
CA THR A 2 -8.42 -7.61 -5.75
C THR A 2 -6.97 -7.15 -5.85
N LYS A 3 -6.58 -6.61 -7.01
CA LYS A 3 -5.23 -6.07 -7.20
C LYS A 3 -5.11 -4.73 -6.52
N VAL A 4 -4.15 -4.63 -5.61
CA VAL A 4 -3.79 -3.38 -4.91
C VAL A 4 -2.59 -2.75 -5.60
N VAL A 5 -2.62 -1.45 -5.84
CA VAL A 5 -1.59 -0.66 -6.53
C VAL A 5 -1.29 0.62 -5.74
N LEU A 6 -0.15 1.24 -5.99
CA LEU A 6 0.19 2.54 -5.41
C LEU A 6 -0.41 3.67 -6.25
N GLU A 7 -0.64 4.82 -5.63
CA GLU A 7 -1.06 6.03 -6.34
C GLU A 7 -0.03 6.41 -7.41
N GLY A 8 -0.51 6.50 -8.66
CA GLY A 8 0.32 6.72 -9.83
C GLY A 8 1.16 5.52 -10.29
N ALA A 9 0.96 4.32 -9.72
CA ALA A 9 1.56 3.10 -10.23
C ALA A 9 0.69 2.46 -11.32
N ASP A 10 1.35 1.99 -12.37
CA ASP A 10 0.70 1.29 -13.47
C ASP A 10 -0.01 0.02 -12.97
N VAL A 11 -1.32 -0.10 -13.24
CA VAL A 11 -2.11 -1.28 -12.86
C VAL A 11 -1.66 -2.54 -13.62
N ASN A 12 -0.98 -2.32 -14.75
CA ASN A 12 -0.33 -3.33 -15.58
C ASN A 12 1.16 -3.48 -15.30
N ALA A 13 1.72 -2.74 -14.33
CA ALA A 13 3.09 -2.97 -13.91
C ALA A 13 3.18 -4.43 -13.42
N THR A 14 4.00 -5.22 -14.11
CA THR A 14 4.28 -6.60 -13.75
C THR A 14 4.85 -6.61 -12.35
N LYS A 15 4.01 -6.84 -11.35
CA LYS A 15 4.47 -7.09 -10.00
C LYS A 15 5.43 -8.27 -10.10
N LYS A 16 6.62 -8.14 -9.51
CA LYS A 16 7.49 -9.31 -9.35
C LYS A 16 6.65 -10.43 -8.72
N GLU A 17 6.67 -11.63 -9.32
CA GLU A 17 5.93 -12.79 -8.82
C GLU A 17 6.32 -13.15 -7.38
N GLN A 18 7.55 -12.77 -6.99
CA GLN A 18 8.04 -12.80 -5.63
C GLN A 18 8.58 -11.44 -5.23
N ILE A 19 8.16 -10.99 -4.05
CA ILE A 19 8.81 -9.95 -3.26
C ILE A 19 9.36 -10.66 -2.02
N THR A 20 10.64 -10.42 -1.69
CA THR A 20 11.21 -10.94 -0.44
C THR A 20 10.56 -10.24 0.75
N GLY A 21 10.48 -10.92 1.90
CA GLY A 21 9.96 -10.30 3.13
C GLY A 21 10.68 -8.98 3.43
N ASP A 22 12.00 -8.97 3.34
CA ASP A 22 12.81 -7.75 3.47
C ASP A 22 12.43 -6.64 2.49
N GLU A 23 12.17 -6.93 1.21
CA GLU A 23 11.69 -5.91 0.26
C GLU A 23 10.30 -5.38 0.65
N PHE A 24 9.46 -6.20 1.29
CA PHE A 24 8.13 -5.77 1.77
C PHE A 24 8.20 -4.96 3.08
N PHE A 25 9.04 -5.37 4.03
CA PHE A 25 9.24 -4.68 5.31
C PHE A 25 10.13 -3.44 5.19
N ALA A 26 11.01 -3.36 4.18
CA ALA A 26 11.80 -2.16 3.90
C ALA A 26 10.95 -1.00 3.39
N VAL A 27 9.73 -1.27 2.89
CA VAL A 27 8.81 -0.22 2.50
C VAL A 27 8.05 0.26 3.74
N GLN A 28 8.27 1.52 4.12
CA GLN A 28 7.57 2.10 5.25
C GLN A 28 6.07 2.23 4.92
N ILE A 29 5.26 1.38 5.54
CA ILE A 29 3.80 1.43 5.43
C ILE A 29 3.27 2.19 6.64
N ALA A 30 2.48 3.22 6.42
CA ALA A 30 1.84 4.00 7.47
C ALA A 30 0.39 4.27 7.11
N ALA A 31 -0.50 4.16 8.09
CA ALA A 31 -1.84 4.67 7.97
C ALA A 31 -1.84 6.14 8.42
N LYS A 32 -2.22 7.05 7.54
CA LYS A 32 -2.36 8.48 7.82
C LYS A 32 -3.77 8.93 7.45
N ASP A 33 -4.46 9.56 8.40
CA ASP A 33 -5.88 9.95 8.27
C ASP A 33 -6.78 8.78 7.81
N SER A 34 -6.59 7.60 8.40
CA SER A 34 -7.26 6.35 8.01
C SER A 34 -6.92 5.87 6.59
N VAL A 35 -5.97 6.46 5.88
CA VAL A 35 -5.55 6.02 4.54
C VAL A 35 -4.19 5.33 4.62
N VAL A 36 -4.11 4.12 4.05
CA VAL A 36 -2.84 3.40 3.98
C VAL A 36 -1.95 4.06 2.93
N GLN A 37 -0.73 4.42 3.33
CA GLN A 37 0.32 5.00 2.50
C GLN A 37 1.57 4.15 2.62
N ILE A 38 2.28 3.97 1.51
CA ILE A 38 3.57 3.30 1.46
C ILE A 38 4.57 4.30 0.89
N ALA A 39 5.63 4.60 1.64
CA ALA A 39 6.62 5.62 1.28
C ALA A 39 5.98 6.97 0.86
N GLY A 40 4.88 7.35 1.50
CA GLY A 40 4.10 8.56 1.20
C GLY A 40 3.14 8.46 0.00
N LYS A 41 3.08 7.32 -0.71
CA LYS A 41 2.11 7.06 -1.78
C LYS A 41 0.90 6.31 -1.26
N LYS A 42 -0.31 6.77 -1.58
CA LYS A 42 -1.54 6.09 -1.15
C LYS A 42 -1.67 4.71 -1.79
N LEU A 43 -2.21 3.77 -1.03
CA LEU A 43 -2.57 2.46 -1.53
C LEU A 43 -3.99 2.50 -2.11
N LEU A 44 -4.15 2.04 -3.35
CA LEU A 44 -5.41 1.95 -4.05
C LEU A 44 -5.71 0.48 -4.40
N ALA A 45 -6.86 -0.04 -4.06
CA ALA A 45 -7.36 -1.29 -4.62
C ALA A 45 -8.53 -0.98 -5.54
N ASP A 46 -8.46 -1.46 -6.79
CA ASP A 46 -9.53 -1.24 -7.77
C ASP A 46 -9.83 0.26 -8.02
N GLY A 47 -8.79 1.11 -7.93
CA GLY A 47 -8.93 2.56 -8.01
C GLY A 47 -9.53 3.24 -6.78
N LYS A 48 -9.82 2.50 -5.71
CA LYS A 48 -10.30 3.03 -4.42
C LYS A 48 -9.20 3.03 -3.38
N GLU A 49 -9.08 4.15 -2.66
CA GLU A 49 -8.11 4.27 -1.56
C GLU A 49 -8.40 3.21 -0.48
N ILE A 50 -7.36 2.51 -0.04
CA ILE A 50 -7.48 1.60 1.10
C ILE A 50 -7.56 2.40 2.37
N LYS A 51 -8.68 2.24 3.07
CA LYS A 51 -8.92 2.87 4.36
C LYS A 51 -8.89 1.86 5.49
N THR A 52 -8.23 2.24 6.56
CA THR A 52 -8.15 1.49 7.80
C THR A 52 -9.09 2.11 8.82
N GLU A 53 -10.03 1.31 9.33
CA GLU A 53 -11.05 1.77 10.27
C GLU A 53 -10.48 1.99 11.69
N LYS A 54 -9.39 1.28 12.03
CA LYS A 54 -8.76 1.34 13.36
C LYS A 54 -7.41 2.04 13.39
N ALA A 55 -6.65 1.98 12.30
CA ALA A 55 -5.36 2.63 12.19
C ALA A 55 -5.56 3.98 11.49
N LEU A 56 -5.64 5.06 12.27
CA LEU A 56 -5.83 6.42 11.75
C LEU A 56 -4.50 7.15 11.52
N ASN A 57 -3.54 7.00 12.44
CA ASN A 57 -2.21 7.61 12.40
C ASN A 57 -1.21 6.64 13.04
N SER A 58 -0.97 5.52 12.38
CA SER A 58 -0.17 4.44 12.94
C SER A 58 0.74 3.87 11.87
N GLU A 59 1.98 3.55 12.28
CA GLU A 59 2.88 2.78 11.45
C GLU A 59 2.33 1.35 11.31
N ILE A 60 2.35 0.83 10.09
CA ILE A 60 1.95 -0.54 9.77
C ILE A 60 3.27 -1.27 9.52
N GLY A 61 3.74 -2.00 10.54
CA GLY A 61 4.94 -2.83 10.50
C GLY A 61 4.60 -4.31 10.44
#